data_AF-A0AAE1M5E6-F1
#
_entry.id   AF-A0AAE1M5E6-F1
#
_cell.length_a   1.000
_cell.length_b   1.000
_cell.length_c   1.000
_cell.angle_alpha   90.00
_cell.angle_beta   90.00
_cell.angle_gamma   90.00
#
_symmetry.space_group_name_H-M   'P 1'
#
loop_
_entity.id
_entity.type
_entity.pdbx_description
1 polymer ?
#
loop_
_entity_poly.entity_id
_entity_poly.type
_entity_poly.pdbx_seq_one_letter_code
_entity_poly.pdbx_strand_id
1 'polypeptide(L)'
;MCYCVPGELCVYCKKFCLYHSEPNEKEEHLQTCEKKEKYLENLNNSQEIECRICFELVLSKPEADERKFGILSECDHPFCLSCIRNWRSSAPTLVRRFRSNRNVKTCPMCRKLSYHVIPSTIWYFTMEEKQEIIDNYNTSCK
;
A
#
# COMPACT_ATOMS: atom_id res chain seq x y z
N MET A 1 27.40 -4.91 -42.57
CA MET A 1 27.08 -6.05 -41.67
C MET A 1 26.70 -5.46 -40.32
N CYS A 2 25.45 -5.61 -39.88
CA CYS A 2 24.97 -5.05 -38.62
C CYS A 2 25.22 -6.09 -37.51
N TYR A 3 26.10 -5.77 -36.56
CA TYR A 3 26.47 -6.63 -35.42
C TYR A 3 25.52 -6.42 -34.23
N CYS A 4 24.20 -6.43 -34.48
CA CYS A 4 23.23 -6.44 -33.39
C CYS A 4 23.18 -7.85 -32.79
N VAL A 5 24.00 -8.09 -31.77
CA VAL A 5 23.88 -9.29 -30.93
C VAL A 5 22.69 -9.06 -29.98
N PRO A 6 21.58 -9.80 -30.08
CA PRO A 6 20.41 -9.60 -29.21
C PRO A 6 20.74 -10.06 -27.79
N GLY A 7 20.44 -9.23 -26.79
CA GLY A 7 20.46 -9.65 -25.37
C GLY A 7 19.38 -10.70 -25.06
N GLU A 8 19.28 -11.13 -23.80
CA GLU A 8 18.17 -12.00 -23.38
C GLU A 8 16.89 -11.21 -23.06
N LEU A 9 15.74 -11.84 -23.32
CA LEU A 9 14.41 -11.28 -23.08
C LEU A 9 14.05 -11.42 -21.59
N CYS A 10 13.73 -10.31 -20.93
CA CYS A 10 13.18 -10.37 -19.58
C CYS A 10 11.75 -10.95 -19.58
N VAL A 11 11.48 -11.92 -18.71
CA VAL A 11 10.18 -12.61 -18.62
C VAL A 11 9.03 -11.70 -18.18
N TYR A 12 9.33 -10.67 -17.39
CA TYR A 12 8.35 -9.73 -16.83
C TYR A 12 8.08 -8.55 -17.78
N CYS A 13 9.12 -7.78 -18.15
CA CYS A 13 8.92 -6.61 -19.03
C CYS A 13 8.92 -6.92 -20.53
N LYS A 14 9.25 -8.15 -20.95
CA LYS A 14 9.34 -8.58 -22.36
C LYS A 14 10.20 -7.65 -23.23
N LYS A 15 11.21 -7.02 -22.61
CA LYS A 15 12.19 -6.16 -23.27
C LYS A 15 13.57 -6.80 -23.21
N PHE A 16 14.39 -6.48 -24.21
CA PHE A 16 15.82 -6.80 -24.23
C PHE A 16 16.55 -5.82 -23.32
N CYS A 17 16.71 -6.17 -22.05
CA CYS A 17 17.13 -5.22 -21.00
C CYS A 17 18.58 -5.37 -20.54
N LEU A 18 19.36 -6.30 -21.08
CA LEU A 18 20.70 -6.59 -20.56
C LEU A 18 21.72 -6.67 -21.70
N TYR A 19 22.56 -5.64 -21.77
CA TYR A 19 23.71 -5.56 -22.65
C TYR A 19 24.94 -5.14 -21.82
N HIS A 20 25.48 -6.11 -21.09
CA HIS A 20 26.92 -6.37 -20.90
C HIS A 20 27.16 -7.24 -19.66
N SER A 21 27.54 -8.49 -19.91
CA SER A 21 28.52 -9.32 -19.20
C SER A 21 28.50 -9.53 -17.67
N GLU A 22 27.75 -8.81 -16.84
CA GLU A 22 27.75 -9.03 -15.39
C GLU A 22 26.50 -9.80 -14.92
N PRO A 23 26.66 -10.99 -14.30
CA PRO A 23 25.53 -11.78 -13.79
C PRO A 23 24.73 -11.03 -12.71
N ASN A 24 25.37 -10.08 -12.02
CA ASN A 24 24.77 -9.27 -10.96
C ASN A 24 23.73 -8.27 -11.51
N GLU A 25 24.01 -7.60 -12.62
CA GLU A 25 23.08 -6.63 -13.24
C GLU A 25 21.82 -7.33 -13.79
N LYS A 26 21.97 -8.57 -14.28
CA LYS A 26 20.84 -9.40 -14.71
C LYS A 26 19.91 -9.75 -13.55
N GLU A 27 20.49 -10.18 -12.43
CA GLU A 27 19.72 -10.56 -11.24
C GLU A 27 19.01 -9.34 -10.64
N GLU A 28 19.70 -8.21 -10.51
CA GLU A 28 19.13 -6.95 -10.02
C GLU A 28 17.97 -6.48 -10.91
N HIS A 29 18.12 -6.57 -12.23
CA HIS A 29 17.05 -6.25 -13.18
C HIS A 29 15.83 -7.16 -12.97
N LEU A 30 16.03 -8.47 -12.89
CA LEU A 30 14.94 -9.43 -12.73
C LEU A 30 14.15 -9.17 -11.45
N GLN A 31 14.85 -8.98 -10.32
CA GLN A 31 14.24 -8.67 -9.04
C GLN A 31 13.45 -7.34 -9.09
N THR A 32 14.03 -6.30 -9.68
CA THR A 32 13.37 -4.99 -9.78
C THR A 32 12.15 -5.05 -10.71
N CYS A 33 12.26 -5.82 -11.80
CA CYS A 33 11.20 -5.94 -12.78
C CYS A 33 10.01 -6.77 -12.26
N GLU A 34 10.29 -7.85 -11.52
CA GLU A 34 9.29 -8.65 -10.80
C GLU A 34 8.52 -7.79 -9.79
N LYS A 35 9.24 -7.05 -8.93
CA LYS A 35 8.63 -6.14 -7.95
C LYS A 35 7.72 -5.11 -8.62
N LYS A 36 8.16 -4.57 -9.77
CA LYS A 36 7.36 -3.60 -10.54
C LYS A 36 6.10 -4.23 -11.12
N GLU A 37 6.17 -5.44 -11.67
CA GLU A 37 5.01 -6.15 -12.19
C GLU A 37 3.98 -6.41 -11.09
N LYS A 38 4.44 -6.95 -9.95
CA LYS A 38 3.61 -7.17 -8.77
C LYS A 38 2.98 -5.88 -8.24
N TYR A 39 3.73 -4.78 -8.23
CA TYR A 39 3.22 -3.47 -7.85
C TYR A 39 2.09 -2.99 -8.79
N LEU A 40 2.24 -3.18 -10.10
CA LEU A 40 1.22 -2.82 -11.09
C LEU A 40 -0.03 -3.70 -10.97
N GLU A 41 0.14 -5.00 -10.73
CA GLU A 41 -0.96 -5.92 -10.48
C GLU A 41 -1.74 -5.51 -9.22
N ASN A 42 -1.03 -5.28 -8.11
CA ASN A 42 -1.64 -4.82 -6.86
C ASN A 42 -2.35 -3.47 -7.05
N LEU A 43 -1.76 -2.53 -7.79
CA LEU A 43 -2.40 -1.25 -8.13
C LEU A 43 -3.73 -1.44 -8.88
N ASN A 44 -3.74 -2.35 -9.85
CA ASN A 44 -4.93 -2.64 -10.64
C ASN A 44 -6.02 -3.29 -9.77
N ASN A 45 -5.66 -4.29 -8.98
CA ASN A 45 -6.58 -4.96 -8.06
C ASN A 45 -7.07 -4.01 -6.95
N SER A 46 -6.25 -3.03 -6.56
CA SER A 46 -6.60 -2.02 -5.56
C SER A 46 -7.67 -1.04 -6.04
N GLN A 47 -7.93 -0.94 -7.36
CA GLN A 47 -8.95 -0.02 -7.90
C GLN A 47 -10.34 -0.32 -7.37
N GLU A 48 -10.62 -1.59 -7.05
CA GLU A 48 -11.94 -2.09 -6.63
C GLU A 48 -12.09 -2.13 -5.09
N ILE A 49 -11.12 -1.62 -4.33
CA ILE A 49 -11.17 -1.66 -2.87
C ILE A 49 -11.98 -0.51 -2.30
N GLU A 50 -13.05 -0.85 -1.61
CA GLU A 50 -13.97 0.08 -0.95
C GLU A 50 -13.56 0.40 0.50
N CYS A 51 -13.69 1.67 0.87
CA CYS A 51 -13.55 2.10 2.25
C CYS A 51 -14.71 1.60 3.12
N ARG A 52 -14.43 0.96 4.26
CA ARG A 52 -15.48 0.49 5.18
C ARG A 52 -16.23 1.59 5.96
N ILE A 53 -15.84 2.86 5.83
CA ILE A 53 -16.51 3.99 6.50
C ILE A 53 -17.45 4.72 5.52
N CYS A 54 -16.94 5.14 4.36
CA CYS A 54 -17.71 5.91 3.39
C CYS A 54 -18.28 5.05 2.25
N PHE A 55 -17.89 3.78 2.14
CA PHE A 55 -18.32 2.85 1.09
C PHE A 55 -18.00 3.31 -0.33
N GLU A 56 -17.00 4.18 -0.48
CA GLU A 56 -16.49 4.60 -1.78
C GLU A 56 -15.20 3.85 -2.11
N LEU A 57 -14.97 3.62 -3.39
CA LEU A 57 -13.70 3.13 -3.93
C LEU A 57 -12.60 4.14 -3.62
N VAL A 58 -11.58 3.71 -2.86
CA VAL A 58 -10.55 4.61 -2.34
C VAL A 58 -9.77 5.29 -3.48
N LEU A 59 -9.43 4.54 -4.53
CA LEU A 59 -8.66 5.06 -5.66
C LEU A 59 -9.51 5.80 -6.70
N SER A 60 -10.83 5.65 -6.68
CA SER A 60 -11.74 6.37 -7.60
C SER A 60 -12.15 7.76 -7.11
N LYS A 61 -11.67 8.18 -5.92
CA LYS A 61 -11.97 9.51 -5.38
C LYS A 61 -11.51 10.63 -6.34
N PRO A 62 -12.22 11.77 -6.39
CA PRO A 62 -11.88 12.84 -7.32
C PRO A 62 -10.51 13.46 -7.02
N GLU A 63 -10.19 13.66 -5.73
CA GLU A 63 -8.96 14.31 -5.30
C GLU A 63 -7.80 13.33 -5.18
N ALA A 64 -6.68 13.65 -5.84
CA ALA A 64 -5.48 12.80 -5.84
C ALA A 64 -4.90 12.59 -4.43
N ASP A 65 -5.03 13.58 -3.54
CA ASP A 65 -4.56 13.48 -2.16
C ASP A 65 -5.37 12.52 -1.30
N GLU A 66 -6.64 12.29 -1.66
CA GLU A 66 -7.52 11.36 -0.96
C GLU A 66 -7.45 9.92 -1.49
N ARG A 67 -6.80 9.69 -2.65
CA ARG A 67 -6.56 8.37 -3.25
C ARG A 67 -5.46 7.59 -2.52
N LYS A 68 -5.55 7.54 -1.19
CA LYS A 68 -4.62 6.87 -0.31
C LYS A 68 -5.40 5.99 0.66
N PHE A 69 -4.95 4.76 0.81
CA PHE A 69 -5.41 3.85 1.82
C PHE A 69 -4.83 4.24 3.19
N GLY A 70 -5.67 4.14 4.21
CA GLY A 70 -5.26 4.23 5.61
C GLY A 70 -5.15 2.84 6.21
N ILE A 71 -3.95 2.26 6.19
CA ILE A 71 -3.67 0.91 6.67
C ILE A 71 -3.46 0.93 8.19
N LEU A 72 -4.01 -0.07 8.88
CA LEU A 72 -3.81 -0.29 10.31
C LEU A 72 -2.92 -1.51 10.54
N SER A 73 -1.99 -1.42 11.49
CA SER A 73 -1.06 -2.51 11.81
C SER A 73 -1.78 -3.80 12.24
N GLU A 74 -2.78 -3.66 13.12
CA GLU A 74 -3.39 -4.82 13.79
C GLU A 74 -4.55 -5.48 13.02
N CYS A 75 -5.00 -4.91 11.90
CA CYS A 75 -6.15 -5.45 11.16
C CYS A 75 -6.12 -5.13 9.67
N ASP A 76 -6.97 -5.83 8.91
CA ASP A 76 -7.01 -5.78 7.45
C ASP A 76 -8.30 -5.16 6.93
N HIS A 77 -8.77 -4.11 7.61
CA HIS A 77 -9.95 -3.38 7.19
C HIS A 77 -9.55 -2.22 6.26
N PRO A 78 -10.09 -2.14 5.04
CA PRO A 78 -9.76 -1.07 4.11
C PRO A 78 -10.45 0.22 4.51
N PHE A 79 -9.67 1.31 4.56
CA PHE A 79 -10.17 2.65 4.82
C PHE A 79 -9.52 3.65 3.87
N CYS A 80 -10.27 4.68 3.50
CA CYS A 80 -9.71 5.88 2.89
C CYS A 80 -8.93 6.67 3.96
N LEU A 81 -7.81 7.29 3.58
CA LEU A 81 -6.93 8.00 4.52
C LEU A 81 -7.66 9.14 5.24
N SER A 82 -8.49 9.92 4.53
CA SER A 82 -9.28 11.00 5.13
C SER A 82 -10.32 10.46 6.11
N CYS A 83 -10.98 9.35 5.79
CA CYS A 83 -11.99 8.69 6.62
C CYS A 83 -11.42 8.25 7.97
N ILE A 84 -10.30 7.52 7.98
CA ILE A 84 -9.70 7.02 9.21
C ILE A 84 -9.06 8.15 10.03
N ARG A 85 -8.50 9.18 9.37
CA ARG A 85 -8.01 10.38 10.07
C ARG A 85 -9.16 11.12 10.74
N ASN A 86 -10.24 11.38 10.02
CA ASN A 86 -11.43 12.01 10.58
C ASN A 86 -12.03 11.18 11.71
N TRP A 87 -12.10 9.86 11.60
CA TRP A 87 -12.56 8.99 12.69
C TRP A 87 -11.73 9.17 13.97
N ARG A 88 -10.40 9.20 13.83
CA ARG A 88 -9.49 9.39 14.96
C ARG A 88 -9.51 10.82 15.51
N SER A 89 -9.70 11.83 14.66
CA SER A 89 -9.75 13.25 15.05
C SER A 89 -11.10 13.67 15.64
N SER A 90 -12.19 13.13 15.10
CA SER A 90 -13.57 13.51 15.42
C SER A 90 -14.19 12.66 16.51
N ALA A 91 -13.41 11.84 17.24
CA ALA A 91 -13.89 11.14 18.43
C ALA A 91 -14.50 12.16 19.41
N PRO A 92 -15.83 12.29 19.50
CA PRO A 92 -16.45 13.42 20.15
C PRO A 92 -16.32 13.28 21.65
N THR A 93 -16.17 14.42 22.31
CA THR A 93 -16.25 14.67 23.75
C THR A 93 -17.49 14.05 24.44
N LEU A 94 -18.48 13.56 23.68
CA LEU A 94 -19.66 12.84 24.17
C LEU A 94 -19.38 11.35 24.50
N VAL A 95 -18.38 10.73 23.89
CA VAL A 95 -17.87 9.40 24.30
C VAL A 95 -17.01 9.52 25.58
N ARG A 96 -16.66 10.73 26.01
CA ARG A 96 -15.83 10.97 27.20
C ARG A 96 -16.52 10.69 28.53
N ARG A 97 -17.86 10.53 28.56
CA ARG A 97 -18.60 10.28 29.82
C ARG A 97 -18.87 8.82 30.15
N PHE A 98 -18.72 7.88 29.22
CA PHE A 98 -19.13 6.49 29.48
C PHE A 98 -18.22 5.38 28.96
N ARG A 99 -17.25 5.64 28.06
CA ARG A 99 -16.33 4.60 27.58
C ARG A 99 -14.93 5.17 27.39
N SER A 100 -13.95 4.55 28.04
CA SER A 100 -12.53 4.93 28.07
C SER A 100 -11.99 5.35 26.70
N ASN A 101 -11.00 6.25 26.69
CA ASN A 101 -10.21 6.80 25.56
C ASN A 101 -9.63 5.80 24.52
N ARG A 102 -10.04 4.53 24.54
CA ARG A 102 -9.60 3.45 23.65
C ARG A 102 -10.12 3.63 22.22
N ASN A 103 -11.21 4.35 21.99
CA ASN A 103 -11.83 4.48 20.65
C ASN A 103 -11.02 5.33 19.65
N VAL A 104 -10.13 6.21 20.14
CA VAL A 104 -9.30 7.11 19.30
C VAL A 104 -8.18 6.35 18.57
N LYS A 105 -7.83 5.16 19.06
CA LYS A 105 -6.71 4.35 18.57
C LYS A 105 -7.16 2.96 18.16
N THR A 106 -8.44 2.78 17.85
CA THR A 106 -8.98 1.48 17.46
C THR A 106 -9.56 1.52 16.06
N CYS A 107 -9.54 0.35 15.41
CA CYS A 107 -10.24 0.14 14.16
C CYS A 107 -11.76 0.36 14.35
N PRO A 108 -12.43 1.15 13.48
CA PRO A 108 -13.88 1.34 13.52
C PRO A 108 -14.67 0.02 13.41
N MET A 109 -14.12 -0.97 12.71
CA MET A 109 -14.79 -2.24 12.40
C MET A 109 -14.59 -3.30 13.49
N CYS A 110 -13.33 -3.60 13.83
CA CYS A 110 -13.01 -4.70 14.75
C CYS A 110 -12.55 -4.26 16.14
N ARG A 111 -12.43 -2.95 16.38
CA ARG A 111 -11.95 -2.35 17.64
C ARG A 111 -10.56 -2.82 18.10
N LYS A 112 -9.78 -3.50 17.25
CA LYS A 112 -8.36 -3.76 17.52
C LYS A 112 -7.61 -2.44 17.67
N LEU A 113 -6.75 -2.38 18.68
CA LEU A 113 -5.98 -1.19 19.04
C LEU A 113 -4.80 -1.03 18.09
N SER A 114 -4.84 -0.06 17.19
CA SER A 114 -3.73 0.25 16.28
C SER A 114 -3.33 1.71 16.45
N TYR A 115 -2.09 1.96 16.85
CA TYR A 115 -1.62 3.31 17.16
C TYR A 115 -1.32 4.12 15.90
N HIS A 116 -0.86 3.47 14.84
CA HIS A 116 -0.40 4.11 13.62
C HIS A 116 -1.43 3.95 12.49
N VAL A 117 -1.55 4.98 11.66
CA VAL A 117 -2.23 4.90 10.36
C VAL A 117 -1.14 5.04 9.33
N ILE A 118 -0.91 4.00 8.55
CA ILE A 118 0.10 4.00 7.50
C ILE A 118 -0.59 4.40 6.19
N PRO A 119 -0.25 5.56 5.61
CA PRO A 119 -0.75 5.95 4.30
C PRO A 119 -0.09 5.10 3.21
N SER A 120 -0.87 4.55 2.28
CA SER A 120 -0.37 3.82 1.12
C SER A 120 -1.17 4.19 -0.13
N THR A 121 -0.54 4.20 -1.30
CA THR A 121 -1.22 4.39 -2.61
C THR A 121 -1.74 3.07 -3.19
N ILE A 122 -1.37 1.94 -2.59
CA ILE A 122 -1.79 0.59 -2.99
C ILE A 122 -2.37 -0.16 -1.80
N TRP A 123 -3.28 -1.08 -2.07
CA TRP A 123 -3.72 -2.08 -1.10
C TRP A 123 -2.81 -3.31 -1.20
N TYR A 124 -2.52 -3.93 -0.05
CA TYR A 124 -1.77 -5.17 0.02
C TYR A 124 -2.73 -6.36 -0.11
N PHE A 125 -2.27 -7.44 -0.73
CA PHE A 125 -3.05 -8.68 -0.86
C PHE A 125 -2.41 -9.83 -0.08
N THR A 126 -1.13 -9.69 0.31
CA THR A 126 -0.45 -10.63 1.22
C THR A 126 -0.01 -9.96 2.53
N MET A 127 0.19 -10.77 3.56
CA MET A 127 0.70 -10.28 4.86
C MET A 127 2.15 -9.79 4.76
N GLU A 128 2.95 -10.37 3.87
CA GLU A 128 4.32 -9.96 3.61
C GLU A 128 4.37 -8.52 3.07
N GLU A 129 3.50 -8.20 2.11
CA GLU A 129 3.37 -6.85 1.54
C GLU A 129 2.90 -5.83 2.59
N LYS A 130 1.96 -6.24 3.46
CA LYS A 130 1.52 -5.41 4.58
C LYS A 130 2.71 -5.05 5.48
N GLN A 131 3.52 -6.06 5.80
CA GLN A 131 4.69 -5.88 6.66
C GLN A 131 5.72 -4.96 6.01
N GLU A 132 5.98 -5.14 4.71
CA GLU A 132 6.88 -4.26 3.94
C GLU A 132 6.41 -2.80 3.96
N ILE A 133 5.11 -2.55 3.77
CA ILE A 133 4.54 -1.20 3.84
C ILE A 133 4.70 -0.58 5.24
N ILE A 134 4.48 -1.38 6.29
CA ILE A 134 4.64 -0.93 7.69
C ILE A 134 6.11 -0.63 7.99
N ASP A 135 7.03 -1.51 7.57
CA ASP A 135 8.46 -1.37 7.82
C ASP A 135 9.03 -0.16 7.08
N ASN A 136 8.66 0.04 5.81
CA ASN A 136 9.04 1.21 5.02
C ASN A 136 8.53 2.52 5.65
N TYR A 137 7.32 2.51 6.23
CA TYR A 137 6.80 3.68 6.94
C TYR A 137 7.59 3.95 8.23
N ASN A 138 7.93 2.90 8.99
CA ASN A 138 8.70 3.03 10.23
C ASN A 138 10.14 3.48 9.99
N THR A 139 10.78 3.08 8.88
CA THR A 139 12.14 3.53 8.52
C THR A 139 12.16 4.96 8.02
N SER A 140 11.11 5.38 7.29
CA SER A 140 11.00 6.74 6.74
C SER A 140 10.65 7.80 7.79
N CYS A 141 10.11 7.41 8.94
CA CYS A 141 9.77 8.29 10.06
C CYS A 141 10.87 8.42 11.14
N LYS A 142 12.13 8.06 10.83
CA LYS A 142 13.29 8.27 11.71
C LYS A 142 14.00 9.59 11.45
#